data_AF-A0A2T1D5M8-F1
#
_entry.id   AF-A0A2T1D5M8-F1
#
_cell.length_a   1.000
_cell.length_b   1.000
_cell.length_c   1.000
_cell.angle_alpha   90.00
_cell.angle_beta   90.00
_cell.angle_gamma   90.00
#
_symmetry.space_group_name_H-M   'P 1'
#
loop_
_entity.id
_entity.type
_entity.pdbx_description
1 polymer ?
#
loop_
_entity_poly.entity_id
_entity_poly.type
_entity_poly.pdbx_seq_one_letter_code
_entity_poly.pdbx_strand_id
1 'polypeptide(L)'
;MQTGSKRILDLTRSVCGFNAQQAAKDYTKDTAYLKAVRKMLQQNPYGSSSVKNLVEANPEVLTSAARDYCQARQSGKSDNEIMETTYRNAMDSTGMAMETYSPRNRREAERLQKQIEVAVIPTQLAMSLASQHYCPQVSRRSLR
;
A
#
# COMPACT_ATOMS: atom_id res chain seq x y z
N MET A 1 28.22 -46.16 -5.70
CA MET A 1 26.80 -45.85 -5.42
C MET A 1 26.73 -44.44 -4.85
N GLN A 2 26.24 -43.48 -5.64
CA GLN A 2 26.11 -42.06 -5.27
C GLN A 2 24.65 -41.81 -4.89
N THR A 3 24.35 -41.71 -3.60
CA THR A 3 23.03 -41.33 -3.11
C THR A 3 23.21 -40.50 -1.85
N GLY A 4 22.81 -39.22 -1.85
CA GLY A 4 22.66 -38.53 -0.58
C GLY A 4 22.40 -37.02 -0.57
N SER A 5 22.89 -36.23 -1.54
CA SER A 5 22.96 -34.76 -1.31
C SER A 5 21.96 -33.88 -2.05
N LYS A 6 21.04 -34.44 -2.85
CA LYS A 6 20.02 -33.64 -3.59
C LYS A 6 18.65 -33.53 -2.89
N ARG A 7 18.43 -34.17 -1.74
CA ARG A 7 17.12 -34.18 -1.05
C ARG A 7 16.99 -33.27 0.17
N ILE A 8 18.09 -32.66 0.64
CA ILE A 8 18.07 -31.80 1.85
C ILE A 8 17.70 -30.34 1.53
N LEU A 9 17.59 -29.97 0.24
CA LEU A 9 17.38 -28.59 -0.19
C LEU A 9 15.92 -28.15 -0.37
N ASP A 10 14.92 -28.98 -0.03
CA ASP A 10 13.52 -28.66 -0.38
C ASP A 10 12.49 -28.87 0.75
N LEU A 11 12.92 -28.96 2.01
CA LEU A 11 11.98 -29.04 3.14
C LEU A 11 11.40 -27.67 3.53
N THR A 12 12.14 -26.57 3.35
CA THR A 12 11.66 -25.21 3.67
C THR A 12 10.62 -24.69 2.65
N ARG A 13 10.71 -25.10 1.39
CA ARG A 13 9.70 -24.82 0.36
C ARG A 13 8.39 -25.57 0.61
N SER A 14 8.47 -26.81 1.09
CA SER A 14 7.29 -27.68 1.25
C SER A 14 6.48 -27.41 2.52
N VAL A 15 7.06 -26.79 3.55
CA VAL A 15 6.36 -26.54 4.84
C VAL A 15 5.87 -25.09 4.98
N CYS A 16 6.51 -24.14 4.28
CA CYS A 16 6.16 -22.71 4.39
C CYS A 16 5.59 -22.08 3.10
N GLY A 17 5.43 -22.84 2.01
CA GLY A 17 4.93 -22.29 0.73
C GLY A 17 5.80 -21.16 0.17
N PHE A 18 7.04 -21.02 0.63
CA PHE A 18 7.90 -19.89 0.30
C PHE A 18 8.43 -20.01 -1.12
N ASN A 19 7.90 -19.17 -2.01
CA ASN A 19 8.37 -19.07 -3.39
C ASN A 19 9.38 -17.92 -3.53
N ALA A 20 10.67 -18.25 -3.43
CA ALA A 20 11.77 -17.29 -3.55
C ALA A 20 11.76 -16.48 -4.88
N GLN A 21 11.27 -17.07 -5.97
CA GLN A 21 11.19 -16.39 -7.27
C GLN A 21 10.06 -15.34 -7.25
N GLN A 22 8.96 -15.65 -6.58
CA GLN A 22 7.85 -14.70 -6.40
C GLN A 22 8.27 -13.56 -5.48
N ALA A 23 8.92 -13.87 -4.35
CA ALA A 23 9.46 -12.88 -3.43
C ALA A 23 10.44 -11.91 -4.12
N ALA A 24 11.33 -12.41 -4.98
CA ALA A 24 12.27 -11.57 -5.74
C ALA A 24 11.55 -10.66 -6.77
N LYS A 25 10.50 -11.16 -7.43
CA LYS A 25 9.67 -10.35 -8.33
C LYS A 25 8.93 -9.25 -7.58
N ASP A 26 8.36 -9.58 -6.42
CA ASP A 26 7.62 -8.63 -5.60
C ASP A 26 8.56 -7.56 -5.04
N TYR A 27 9.77 -7.93 -4.59
CA TYR A 27 10.80 -6.99 -4.18
C TYR A 27 11.20 -5.99 -5.28
N THR A 28 11.28 -6.46 -6.53
CA THR A 28 11.61 -5.60 -7.68
C THR A 28 10.49 -4.59 -7.96
N LYS A 29 9.22 -5.03 -7.89
CA LYS A 29 8.04 -4.16 -8.04
C LYS A 29 7.95 -3.14 -6.92
N ASP A 30 8.15 -3.58 -5.68
CA ASP A 30 8.17 -2.72 -4.49
C ASP A 30 9.22 -1.61 -4.63
N THR A 31 10.44 -1.97 -5.05
CA THR A 31 11.53 -1.01 -5.23
C THR A 31 11.20 0.02 -6.32
N ALA A 32 10.64 -0.42 -7.45
CA ALA A 32 10.26 0.46 -8.55
C ALA A 32 9.13 1.42 -8.14
N TYR A 33 8.11 0.90 -7.46
CA TYR A 33 6.99 1.69 -6.95
C TYR A 33 7.43 2.73 -5.92
N LEU A 34 8.23 2.35 -4.93
CA LEU A 34 8.75 3.27 -3.91
C LEU A 34 9.64 4.36 -4.53
N LYS A 35 10.42 4.03 -5.57
CA LYS A 35 11.19 5.02 -6.32
C LYS A 35 10.27 6.03 -7.03
N ALA A 36 9.17 5.57 -7.63
CA ALA A 36 8.18 6.44 -8.25
C ALA A 36 7.46 7.34 -7.24
N VAL A 37 7.07 6.80 -6.08
CA VAL A 37 6.49 7.56 -4.97
C VAL A 37 7.44 8.66 -4.50
N ARG A 38 8.72 8.33 -4.25
CA ARG A 38 9.74 9.32 -3.86
C ARG A 38 9.89 10.41 -4.91
N LYS A 39 9.94 10.05 -6.20
CA LYS A 39 10.05 11.02 -7.30
C LYS A 39 8.83 11.97 -7.33
N MET A 40 7.62 11.43 -7.17
CA MET A 40 6.39 12.22 -7.11
C MET A 40 6.41 13.23 -5.95
N LEU A 41 6.87 12.80 -4.77
CA LEU A 41 6.95 13.67 -3.58
C LEU A 41 8.09 14.70 -3.65
N GLN A 42 9.14 14.43 -4.42
CA GLN A 42 10.20 15.40 -4.71
C GLN A 42 9.72 16.48 -5.70
N GLN A 43 8.88 16.09 -6.66
CA GLN A 43 8.32 17.01 -7.65
C GLN A 43 7.20 17.89 -7.10
N ASN A 44 6.58 17.49 -5.99
CA ASN A 44 5.55 18.27 -5.31
C ASN A 44 6.09 18.87 -4.00
N PRO A 45 6.62 20.12 -4.02
CA PRO A 45 7.23 20.75 -2.84
C PRO A 45 6.25 20.97 -1.69
N TYR A 46 4.94 20.86 -1.94
CA TYR A 46 3.87 20.91 -0.94
C TYR A 46 3.51 19.55 -0.35
N GLY A 47 4.18 18.47 -0.75
CA GLY A 47 4.00 17.16 -0.12
C GLY A 47 4.32 17.26 1.37
N SER A 48 3.32 17.00 2.23
CA SER A 48 3.46 17.21 3.67
C SER A 48 4.65 16.42 4.22
N SER A 49 5.39 17.00 5.17
CA SER A 49 6.51 16.32 5.83
C SER A 49 6.10 14.96 6.40
N SER A 50 4.84 14.81 6.80
CA SER A 50 4.23 13.54 7.22
C SER A 50 4.30 12.46 6.14
N VAL A 51 4.08 12.78 4.87
CA VAL A 51 4.13 11.81 3.76
C VAL A 51 5.56 11.39 3.45
N LYS A 52 6.50 12.33 3.45
CA LYS A 52 7.93 12.02 3.26
C LYS A 52 8.42 11.10 4.39
N ASN A 53 8.05 11.40 5.63
CA ASN A 53 8.36 10.56 6.79
C ASN A 53 7.70 9.18 6.69
N LEU A 54 6.49 9.07 6.16
CA LEU A 54 5.80 7.78 5.98
C LEU A 54 6.57 6.86 5.01
N VAL A 55 7.10 7.42 3.92
CA VAL A 55 7.87 6.67 2.92
C VAL A 55 9.20 6.16 3.47
N GLU A 56 9.80 6.89 4.41
CA GLU A 56 11.07 6.51 5.03
C GLU A 56 10.87 5.56 6.21
N ALA A 57 9.88 5.83 7.07
CA ALA A 57 9.64 5.07 8.28
C ALA A 57 8.91 3.75 8.03
N ASN A 58 7.92 3.73 7.13
CA ASN A 58 7.04 2.58 6.92
C ASN A 58 6.74 2.35 5.42
N PRO A 59 7.76 2.05 4.59
CA PRO A 59 7.58 1.83 3.15
C PRO A 59 6.63 0.65 2.84
N GLU A 60 6.52 -0.32 3.75
CA GLU A 60 5.65 -1.49 3.61
C GLU A 60 4.17 -1.13 3.56
N VAL A 61 3.75 -0.07 4.25
CA VAL A 61 2.36 0.42 4.21
C VAL A 61 2.00 0.90 2.81
N LEU A 62 2.95 1.54 2.12
CA LEU A 62 2.76 2.03 0.75
C LEU A 62 2.70 0.86 -0.25
N THR A 63 3.58 -0.12 -0.13
CA THR A 63 3.59 -1.29 -1.03
C THR A 63 2.38 -2.20 -0.78
N SER A 64 1.93 -2.35 0.47
CA SER A 64 0.67 -3.04 0.80
C SER A 64 -0.52 -2.34 0.15
N ALA A 65 -0.66 -1.02 0.35
CA ALA A 65 -1.75 -0.26 -0.24
C ALA A 65 -1.76 -0.35 -1.79
N ALA A 66 -0.59 -0.38 -2.42
CA ALA A 66 -0.47 -0.58 -3.87
C ALA A 66 -0.98 -1.95 -4.33
N ARG A 67 -0.65 -3.02 -3.58
CA ARG A 67 -1.14 -4.38 -3.85
C ARG A 67 -2.64 -4.48 -3.61
N ASP A 68 -3.13 -3.96 -2.50
CA ASP A 68 -4.55 -3.97 -2.12
C ASP A 68 -5.41 -3.21 -3.13
N TYR A 69 -4.95 -2.04 -3.57
CA TYR A 69 -5.58 -1.28 -4.66
C TYR A 69 -5.67 -2.14 -5.93
N CYS A 70 -4.56 -2.75 -6.35
CA CYS A 70 -4.55 -3.57 -7.55
C CYS A 70 -5.45 -4.80 -7.45
N GLN A 71 -5.52 -5.45 -6.29
CA GLN A 71 -6.42 -6.57 -6.04
C GLN A 71 -7.88 -6.12 -6.12
N ALA A 72 -8.23 -5.00 -5.48
CA ALA A 72 -9.57 -4.43 -5.52
C ALA A 72 -10.01 -4.04 -6.94
N ARG A 73 -9.12 -3.44 -7.73
CA ARG A 73 -9.40 -3.12 -9.14
C ARG A 73 -9.58 -4.38 -9.99
N GLN A 74 -8.80 -5.42 -9.74
CA GLN A 74 -8.95 -6.70 -10.44
C GLN A 74 -10.25 -7.41 -10.10
N SER A 75 -10.75 -7.25 -8.87
CA SER A 75 -12.07 -7.74 -8.46
C SER A 75 -13.24 -6.87 -8.96
N GLY A 76 -12.96 -5.80 -9.71
CA GLY A 76 -13.97 -4.95 -10.34
C GLY A 76 -14.40 -3.73 -9.52
N LYS A 77 -13.80 -3.46 -8.36
CA LYS A 77 -14.13 -2.25 -7.59
C LYS A 77 -13.65 -1.00 -8.32
N SER A 78 -14.43 0.07 -8.26
CA SER A 78 -14.05 1.39 -8.74
C SER A 78 -13.09 2.09 -7.78
N ASP A 79 -12.41 3.12 -8.29
CA ASP A 79 -11.54 3.99 -7.51
C ASP A 79 -12.30 4.67 -6.35
N ASN A 80 -13.55 5.08 -6.58
CA ASN A 80 -14.41 5.68 -5.57
C ASN A 80 -14.77 4.70 -4.45
N GLU A 81 -15.14 3.46 -4.79
CA GLU A 81 -15.46 2.43 -3.78
C GLU A 81 -14.24 2.06 -2.93
N ILE A 82 -13.06 2.01 -3.54
CA ILE A 82 -11.80 1.74 -2.83
C ILE A 82 -11.50 2.88 -1.84
N MET A 83 -11.65 4.12 -2.28
CA MET A 83 -11.44 5.29 -1.42
C MET A 83 -12.47 5.38 -0.31
N GLU A 84 -13.75 5.15 -0.60
CA GLU A 84 -14.80 5.14 0.42
C GLU A 84 -14.52 4.08 1.50
N THR A 85 -14.14 2.87 1.06
CA THR A 85 -13.75 1.79 1.99
C THR A 85 -12.54 2.20 2.84
N THR A 86 -11.54 2.83 2.22
CA THR A 86 -10.34 3.32 2.93
C THR A 86 -10.69 4.37 3.97
N TYR A 87 -11.53 5.35 3.62
CA TYR A 87 -11.96 6.39 4.53
C TYR A 87 -12.78 5.81 5.69
N ARG A 88 -13.71 4.89 5.41
CA ARG A 88 -14.51 4.23 6.45
C ARG A 88 -13.61 3.47 7.42
N ASN A 89 -12.69 2.66 6.91
CA ASN A 89 -11.73 1.92 7.74
C ASN A 89 -10.81 2.85 8.54
N ALA A 90 -10.38 3.97 7.95
CA ALA A 90 -9.57 4.97 8.64
C ALA A 90 -10.33 5.55 9.84
N MET A 91 -11.61 5.92 9.64
CA MET A 91 -12.46 6.42 10.72
C MET A 91 -12.70 5.35 11.80
N ASP A 92 -13.02 4.12 11.41
CA ASP A 92 -13.23 3.02 12.36
C ASP A 92 -11.95 2.72 13.17
N SER A 93 -10.78 2.76 12.54
CA SER A 93 -9.48 2.50 13.19
C SER A 93 -9.09 3.57 14.21
N THR A 94 -9.60 4.79 14.06
CA THR A 94 -9.40 5.86 15.05
C THR A 94 -10.30 5.69 16.28
N GLY A 95 -11.19 4.68 16.30
CA GLY A 95 -12.13 4.44 17.39
C GLY A 95 -13.22 5.52 17.51
N MET A 96 -13.38 6.34 16.47
CA MET A 96 -14.37 7.40 16.43
C MET A 96 -15.63 6.92 15.76
N ALA A 97 -16.70 6.74 16.53
CA ALA A 97 -18.03 6.70 15.95
C ALA A 97 -18.34 8.10 15.37
N MET A 98 -18.61 8.17 14.06
CA MET A 98 -18.92 9.41 13.31
C MET A 98 -19.97 10.29 13.99
N GLU A 99 -20.83 9.70 14.83
CA GLU A 99 -21.96 10.37 15.45
C GLU A 99 -21.64 11.07 16.79
N THR A 100 -20.48 10.84 17.41
CA THR A 100 -20.23 11.32 18.79
C THR A 100 -18.89 12.02 19.03
N TYR A 101 -17.96 11.98 18.08
CA TYR A 101 -16.63 12.55 18.31
C TYR A 101 -16.50 13.99 17.81
N SER A 102 -16.27 14.92 18.74
CA SER A 102 -15.88 16.30 18.46
C SER A 102 -14.54 16.59 19.16
N PRO A 103 -13.49 17.02 18.44
CA PRO A 103 -12.20 17.31 19.05
C PRO A 103 -12.36 18.37 20.15
N ARG A 104 -11.84 18.10 21.36
CA ARG A 104 -11.99 19.05 22.48
C ARG A 104 -11.04 20.24 22.37
N ASN A 105 -9.98 20.10 21.57
CA ASN A 105 -9.01 21.15 21.32
C ASN A 105 -8.34 20.99 19.96
N ARG A 106 -7.66 22.05 19.52
CA ARG A 106 -6.95 22.11 18.23
C ARG A 106 -5.89 21.02 18.08
N ARG A 107 -5.15 20.67 19.14
CA ARG A 107 -4.11 19.63 19.08
C ARG A 107 -4.70 18.24 18.83
N GLU A 108 -5.86 17.96 19.41
CA GLU A 108 -6.59 16.72 19.22
C GLU A 108 -7.12 16.62 17.79
N ALA A 109 -7.68 17.72 17.25
CA ALA A 109 -8.08 17.80 15.85
C ALA A 109 -6.89 17.57 14.88
N GLU A 110 -5.74 18.18 15.14
CA GLU A 110 -4.54 18.02 14.32
C GLU A 110 -3.97 16.59 14.39
N ARG A 111 -4.01 15.94 15.56
CA ARG A 111 -3.59 14.54 15.70
C ARG A 111 -4.50 13.61 14.93
N LEU A 112 -5.80 13.84 15.02
CA LEU A 112 -6.78 13.04 14.33
C LEU A 112 -6.65 13.17 12.81
N GLN A 113 -6.52 14.41 12.33
CA GLN A 113 -6.28 14.67 10.92
C GLN A 113 -5.03 13.91 10.43
N LYS A 114 -3.93 13.93 11.20
CA LYS A 114 -2.72 13.18 10.86
C LYS A 114 -2.93 11.67 10.82
N GLN A 115 -3.75 11.11 11.72
CA GLN A 115 -4.05 9.68 11.71
C GLN A 115 -4.83 9.28 10.46
N ILE A 116 -5.83 10.07 10.10
CA ILE A 116 -6.61 9.86 8.87
C ILE A 116 -5.71 10.01 7.64
N GLU A 117 -4.87 11.05 7.59
CA GLU A 117 -3.92 11.27 6.50
C GLU A 117 -2.99 10.07 6.31
N VAL A 118 -2.41 9.53 7.39
CA VAL A 118 -1.52 8.37 7.31
C VAL A 118 -2.22 7.12 6.80
N ALA A 119 -3.52 6.95 7.11
CA ALA A 119 -4.31 5.82 6.62
C ALA A 119 -4.72 5.98 5.14
N VAL A 120 -5.01 7.20 4.71
CA VAL A 120 -5.62 7.47 3.39
C VAL A 120 -4.57 7.71 2.29
N ILE A 121 -3.47 8.40 2.62
CA ILE A 121 -2.44 8.79 1.66
C ILE A 121 -1.81 7.60 0.93
N PRO A 122 -1.51 6.45 1.59
CA PRO A 122 -1.03 5.25 0.89
C PRO A 122 -1.96 4.82 -0.25
N THR A 123 -3.27 4.81 -0.01
CA THR A 123 -4.26 4.45 -1.04
C THR A 123 -4.29 5.49 -2.16
N GLN A 124 -4.25 6.79 -1.85
CA GLN A 124 -4.22 7.84 -2.87
C GLN A 124 -2.97 7.73 -3.78
N LEU A 125 -1.80 7.45 -3.18
CA LEU A 125 -0.57 7.19 -3.93
C LEU A 125 -0.66 5.90 -4.75
N ALA A 126 -1.29 4.85 -4.21
CA ALA A 126 -1.57 3.62 -4.92
C ALA A 126 -2.45 3.85 -6.16
N MET A 127 -3.54 4.60 -6.05
CA MET A 127 -4.39 4.93 -7.22
C MET A 127 -3.62 5.62 -8.34
N SER A 128 -2.67 6.49 -7.96
CA SER A 128 -1.89 7.28 -8.90
C SER A 128 -0.81 6.47 -9.63
N LEU A 129 -0.19 5.50 -8.94
CA LEU A 129 1.04 4.85 -9.40
C LEU A 129 0.97 3.32 -9.50
N ALA A 130 0.13 2.64 -8.72
CA ALA A 130 0.14 1.18 -8.60
C ALA A 130 -0.21 0.48 -9.92
N SER A 131 -1.05 1.09 -10.76
CA SER A 131 -1.37 0.56 -12.09
C SER A 131 -0.14 0.45 -13.00
N GLN A 132 0.89 1.27 -12.81
CA GLN A 132 2.12 1.25 -13.61
C GLN A 132 3.13 0.19 -13.13
N HIS A 133 3.05 -0.22 -11.86
CA HIS A 133 4.07 -1.06 -11.22
C HIS A 133 3.56 -2.45 -10.80
N TYR A 134 2.30 -2.57 -10.38
CA TYR A 134 1.71 -3.81 -9.88
C TYR A 134 0.63 -4.39 -10.79
N CYS A 135 -0.20 -3.56 -11.41
CA CYS A 135 -1.34 -4.02 -12.21
C CYS A 135 -1.53 -3.26 -13.55
N PRO A 136 -0.61 -3.42 -14.51
CA PRO A 136 -0.68 -2.73 -15.81
C PRO A 136 -1.95 -3.07 -16.61
N GLN A 137 -2.54 -4.26 -16.40
CA GLN A 137 -3.83 -4.61 -17.01
C GLN A 137 -5.00 -3.72 -16.56
N VAL A 138 -4.95 -3.15 -15.35
CA VAL A 138 -5.99 -2.25 -14.83
C VAL A 138 -5.96 -0.91 -15.56
N SER A 139 -4.77 -0.39 -15.86
CA SER A 139 -4.60 0.85 -16.63
C SER A 139 -5.18 0.75 -18.04
N ARG A 140 -5.15 -0.44 -18.65
CA ARG A 140 -5.67 -0.68 -20.01
C ARG A 140 -7.20 -0.76 -20.08
N ARG A 141 -7.88 -1.06 -18.96
CA ARG A 141 -9.35 -1.11 -18.89
C ARG A 141 -10.00 0.25 -18.71
N SER A 142 -9.28 1.25 -18.18
CA SER A 142 -9.83 2.60 -17.96
C SER A 142 -9.87 3.48 -19.22
N LEU A 143 -9.32 3.01 -20.35
CA LEU A 143 -9.24 3.72 -21.63
C LEU A 143 -10.15 3.12 -22.72
N ARG A 144 -11.04 2.19 -22.35
CA ARG A 144 -12.11 1.66 -23.21
C ARG A 144 -13.45 2.10 -22.66
#